data_AF-A0A7S2H7N9-F1
#
_entry.id   AF-A0A7S2H7N9-F1
#
_cell.length_a   1.000
_cell.length_b   1.000
_cell.length_c   1.000
_cell.angle_alpha   90.00
_cell.angle_beta   90.00
_cell.angle_gamma   90.00
#
_symmetry.space_group_name_H-M   'P 1'
#
loop_
_entity.id
_entity.type
_entity.pdbx_description
1 polymer ?
#
loop_
_entity_poly.entity_id
_entity_poly.type
_entity_poly.pdbx_seq_one_letter_code
_entity_poly.pdbx_strand_id
1 'polypeptide(L)'
;VRAAAFHRYPNAFLQFEDFSSDKAMLLLNRYRHKHLCFNDDIQGTGAVSVAGVMSALAVQGIGPEALKEQRFLIAGAGSAGTGVATALVGAMVVQGLSMEDALKRFWVCDVND
;
A
#
# COMPACT_ATOMS: atom_id res chain seq x y z
N VAL A 1 18.57 7.33 -20.73
CA VAL A 1 19.38 7.11 -19.49
C VAL A 1 18.78 5.92 -18.76
N ARG A 2 19.30 4.70 -18.95
CA ARG A 2 18.99 3.58 -18.03
C ARG A 2 19.64 3.93 -16.69
N ALA A 3 18.92 3.85 -15.58
CA ALA A 3 19.50 4.10 -14.26
C ALA A 3 20.77 3.24 -14.11
N ALA A 4 21.89 3.83 -13.68
CA ALA A 4 23.22 3.20 -13.73
C ALA A 4 23.23 1.79 -13.10
N ALA A 5 22.42 1.59 -12.05
CA ALA A 5 22.18 0.29 -11.43
C ALA A 5 21.73 -0.79 -12.42
N PHE A 6 20.69 -0.56 -13.23
CA PHE A 6 20.18 -1.55 -14.20
C PHE A 6 21.07 -1.69 -15.44
N HIS A 7 21.95 -0.73 -15.70
CA HIS A 7 22.98 -0.91 -16.73
C HIS A 7 24.04 -1.91 -16.27
N ARG A 8 24.52 -1.77 -15.03
CA ARG A 8 25.55 -2.65 -14.45
C ARG A 8 24.99 -4.00 -13.98
N TYR A 9 23.77 -4.01 -13.45
CA TYR A 9 23.07 -5.14 -12.85
C TYR A 9 21.64 -5.22 -13.41
N PRO A 10 21.44 -5.79 -14.62
CA PRO A 10 20.15 -5.77 -15.31
C PRO A 10 18.98 -6.41 -14.55
N ASN A 11 19.28 -7.37 -13.66
CA ASN A 11 18.30 -8.14 -12.89
C ASN A 11 18.25 -7.72 -11.41
N ALA A 12 18.86 -6.60 -11.03
CA ALA A 12 18.79 -6.13 -9.65
C ALA A 12 17.34 -5.83 -9.26
N PHE A 13 16.98 -6.19 -8.02
CA PHE A 13 15.73 -5.74 -7.41
C PHE A 13 16.02 -4.47 -6.61
N LEU A 14 15.31 -3.38 -6.93
CA LEU A 14 15.51 -2.09 -6.27
C LEU A 14 14.37 -1.79 -5.29
N GLN A 15 14.73 -1.65 -4.01
CA GLN A 15 13.86 -1.13 -2.98
C GLN A 15 14.11 0.38 -2.81
N PHE A 16 13.06 1.19 -2.93
CA PHE A 16 13.07 2.59 -2.50
C PHE A 16 12.66 2.66 -1.03
N GLU A 17 13.41 3.41 -0.24
CA GLU A 17 13.24 3.54 1.20
C GLU A 17 13.41 5.01 1.61
N ASP A 18 12.67 5.46 2.63
CA ASP A 18 12.87 6.73 3.34
C ASP A 18 12.90 7.98 2.45
N PHE A 19 12.16 7.95 1.34
CA PHE A 19 11.89 9.15 0.55
C PHE A 19 10.76 9.96 1.19
N SER A 20 10.87 11.29 1.16
CA SER A 20 9.74 12.15 1.55
C SER A 20 8.48 11.78 0.77
N SER A 21 7.31 11.87 1.41
CA SER A 21 6.04 11.38 0.85
C SER A 21 5.77 11.88 -0.58
N ASP A 22 6.09 13.14 -0.87
CA ASP A 22 5.95 13.74 -2.20
C ASP A 22 6.86 13.10 -3.25
N LYS A 23 8.06 12.67 -2.86
CA LYS A 23 9.04 12.01 -3.75
C LYS A 23 8.80 10.51 -3.88
N ALA A 24 8.42 9.84 -2.80
CA ALA A 24 8.20 8.39 -2.77
C ALA A 24 7.20 7.96 -3.85
N MET A 25 6.02 8.60 -3.91
CA MET A 25 4.99 8.31 -4.90
C MET A 25 5.43 8.65 -6.33
N LEU A 26 6.13 9.78 -6.52
CA LEU A 26 6.64 10.18 -7.84
C LEU A 26 7.64 9.17 -8.39
N LEU A 27 8.59 8.72 -7.56
CA LEU A 27 9.61 7.75 -7.96
C LEU A 27 8.98 6.38 -8.25
N LEU A 28 8.09 5.91 -7.36
CA LEU A 28 7.41 4.64 -7.54
C LEU A 28 6.64 4.61 -8.87
N ASN A 29 5.79 5.61 -9.14
CA ASN A 29 5.00 5.68 -10.37
C ASN A 29 5.87 5.80 -11.63
N ARG A 30 7.00 6.49 -11.55
CA ARG A 30 7.92 6.65 -12.68
C ARG A 30 8.61 5.35 -13.09
N TYR A 31 8.97 4.50 -12.13
CA TYR A 31 9.86 3.37 -12.35
C TYR A 31 9.22 1.98 -12.25
N ARG A 32 8.12 1.80 -11.52
CA ARG A 32 7.50 0.48 -11.25
C ARG A 32 7.12 -0.35 -12.48
N HIS A 33 6.91 0.30 -13.63
CA HIS A 33 6.57 -0.37 -14.89
C HIS A 33 7.77 -0.50 -15.86
N LYS A 34 8.94 0.02 -15.48
CA LYS A 34 10.16 0.04 -16.30
C LYS A 34 11.29 -0.78 -15.70
N HIS A 35 11.27 -0.97 -14.39
CA HIS A 35 12.32 -1.62 -13.61
C HIS A 35 11.71 -2.52 -12.54
N LEU A 36 12.43 -3.59 -12.19
CA LEU A 36 12.06 -4.46 -11.07
C LEU A 36 12.32 -3.69 -9.77
N CYS A 37 11.31 -2.98 -9.28
CA CYS A 37 11.42 -2.15 -8.10
C CYS A 37 10.09 -2.01 -7.33
N PHE A 38 10.20 -1.65 -6.07
CA PHE A 38 9.08 -1.31 -5.19
C PHE A 38 9.51 -0.25 -4.17
N ASN A 39 8.57 0.34 -3.44
CA ASN A 39 8.86 1.18 -2.28
C ASN A 39 8.30 0.53 -1.01
N ASP A 40 9.12 0.33 0.01
CA ASP A 40 8.74 -0.40 1.22
C ASP A 40 7.79 0.42 2.10
N ASP A 41 8.05 1.72 2.25
CA ASP A 41 7.20 2.64 3.00
C ASP A 41 5.73 2.59 2.55
N ILE A 42 5.50 2.49 1.23
CA ILE A 42 4.17 2.43 0.61
C ILE A 42 3.66 0.99 0.53
N GLN A 43 4.40 0.11 -0.16
CA GLN A 43 3.91 -1.21 -0.55
C GLN A 43 4.20 -2.27 0.52
N GLY A 44 5.35 -2.20 1.19
CA GLY A 44 5.71 -3.07 2.30
C GLY A 44 4.81 -2.85 3.51
N THR A 45 4.70 -1.59 3.96
CA THR A 45 3.79 -1.21 5.06
C THR A 45 2.33 -1.58 4.75
N GLY A 46 1.90 -1.38 3.50
CA GLY A 46 0.57 -1.79 3.06
C GLY A 46 0.35 -3.29 3.14
N ALA A 47 1.31 -4.10 2.67
CA ALA A 47 1.23 -5.55 2.71
C ALA A 47 1.16 -6.11 4.15
N VAL A 48 2.02 -5.64 5.05
CA VAL A 48 2.00 -6.10 6.45
C VAL A 48 0.74 -5.65 7.19
N SER A 49 0.18 -4.49 6.84
CA SER A 49 -1.08 -4.00 7.41
C SER A 49 -2.27 -4.86 7.00
N VAL A 50 -2.37 -5.27 5.73
CA VAL A 50 -3.38 -6.24 5.27
C VAL A 50 -3.23 -7.57 6.02
N ALA A 51 -2.01 -8.09 6.13
CA ALA A 51 -1.74 -9.33 6.85
C ALA A 51 -2.13 -9.24 8.34
N GLY A 52 -1.86 -8.11 8.99
CA GLY A 52 -2.24 -7.84 10.37
C GLY A 52 -3.76 -7.85 10.58
N VAL A 53 -4.51 -7.17 9.72
CA VAL A 53 -5.98 -7.15 9.77
C VAL A 53 -6.56 -8.56 9.55
N MET A 54 -6.09 -9.30 8.54
CA MET A 54 -6.57 -10.66 8.27
C MET A 54 -6.26 -11.60 9.45
N SER A 55 -5.09 -11.44 10.08
CA SER A 55 -4.73 -12.21 11.28
C SER A 55 -5.62 -11.87 12.47
N ALA A 56 -5.97 -10.59 12.65
CA ALA A 56 -6.89 -10.16 13.69
C ALA A 56 -8.29 -10.77 13.52
N LEU A 57 -8.81 -10.85 12.28
CA LEU A 57 -10.07 -11.55 11.98
C LEU A 57 -9.97 -13.04 12.31
N ALA A 58 -8.87 -13.69 11.93
CA ALA A 58 -8.66 -15.11 12.21
C ALA A 58 -8.64 -15.42 13.72
N VAL A 59 -8.00 -14.56 14.53
CA VAL A 59 -8.01 -14.69 16.00
C VAL A 59 -9.42 -14.57 16.59
N GLN A 60 -10.31 -13.83 15.94
CA GLN A 60 -11.72 -13.71 16.33
C GLN A 60 -12.58 -14.88 15.82
N GLY A 61 -12.00 -15.85 15.11
CA GLY A 61 -12.74 -16.93 14.46
C GLY A 61 -13.55 -16.47 13.24
N ILE A 62 -13.22 -15.29 12.69
CA ILE A 62 -13.90 -14.71 11.54
C ILE A 62 -13.06 -14.99 10.28
N GLY A 63 -13.73 -15.37 9.19
CA GLY A 63 -13.07 -15.64 7.93
C GLY A 63 -12.46 -14.38 7.29
N PRO A 64 -11.42 -14.55 6.44
CA PRO A 64 -10.71 -13.43 5.80
C PRO A 64 -11.63 -12.56 4.92
N GLU A 65 -12.72 -13.11 4.39
CA GLU A 65 -13.73 -12.41 3.60
C GLU A 65 -14.45 -11.29 4.36
N ALA A 66 -14.38 -11.29 5.69
CA ALA A 66 -14.91 -10.20 6.51
C ALA A 66 -14.06 -8.92 6.45
N LEU A 67 -12.87 -8.96 5.84
CA LEU A 67 -12.04 -7.77 5.64
C LEU A 67 -12.79 -6.69 4.86
N LYS A 68 -13.58 -7.07 3.84
CA LYS A 68 -14.41 -6.15 3.08
C LYS A 68 -15.54 -5.50 3.89
N GLU A 69 -15.88 -6.04 5.06
CA GLU A 69 -16.91 -5.48 5.94
C GLU A 69 -16.36 -4.48 6.96
N GLN A 70 -15.04 -4.36 7.07
CA GLN A 70 -14.39 -3.45 8.02
C GLN A 70 -14.48 -1.98 7.57
N ARG A 71 -14.27 -1.08 8.54
CA ARG A 71 -14.18 0.37 8.37
C ARG A 71 -12.86 0.84 8.97
N PHE A 72 -12.13 1.69 8.25
CA PHE A 72 -10.78 2.09 8.61
C PHE A 72 -10.66 3.60 8.77
N LEU A 73 -10.08 4.03 9.88
CA LEU A 73 -9.55 5.38 10.06
C LEU A 73 -8.03 5.32 9.93
N ILE A 74 -7.46 6.09 9.02
CA ILE A 74 -6.02 6.23 8.81
C ILE A 74 -5.58 7.55 9.43
N ALA A 75 -4.75 7.50 10.47
CA ALA A 75 -4.14 8.67 11.08
C ALA A 75 -2.77 8.93 10.42
N GLY A 76 -2.73 9.94 9.54
CA GLY A 76 -1.60 10.37 8.73
C GLY A 76 -1.84 10.15 7.23
N ALA A 77 -1.75 11.21 6.43
CA ALA A 77 -1.92 11.15 4.96
C ALA A 77 -0.59 11.06 4.19
N GLY A 78 0.48 10.60 4.85
CA GLY A 78 1.80 10.37 4.25
C GLY A 78 1.89 9.13 3.36
N SER A 79 3.11 8.79 2.92
CA SER A 79 3.41 7.61 2.09
C SER A 79 2.90 6.31 2.73
N ALA A 80 3.19 6.09 4.02
CA ALA A 80 2.76 4.92 4.76
C ALA A 80 1.23 4.83 4.89
N GLY A 81 0.57 5.89 5.37
CA GLY A 81 -0.89 5.91 5.54
C GLY A 81 -1.63 5.68 4.23
N THR A 82 -1.20 6.34 3.16
CA THR A 82 -1.76 6.16 1.81
C THR A 82 -1.49 4.75 1.27
N GLY A 83 -0.30 4.19 1.53
CA GLY A 83 0.07 2.82 1.16
C GLY A 83 -0.80 1.77 1.84
N VAL A 84 -1.05 1.92 3.15
CA VAL A 84 -1.95 1.08 3.93
C VAL A 84 -3.38 1.14 3.40
N ALA A 85 -3.91 2.35 3.20
CA ALA A 85 -5.25 2.53 2.65
C ALA A 85 -5.39 1.86 1.28
N THR A 86 -4.43 2.09 0.38
CA THR A 86 -4.42 1.52 -0.97
C THR A 86 -4.38 -0.01 -0.95
N ALA A 87 -3.55 -0.60 -0.09
CA ALA A 87 -3.43 -2.06 0.02
C ALA A 87 -4.71 -2.69 0.56
N LEU A 88 -5.32 -2.11 1.59
CA LEU A 88 -6.59 -2.59 2.16
C LEU A 88 -7.75 -2.44 1.18
N VAL A 89 -7.87 -1.30 0.48
CA VAL A 89 -8.85 -1.11 -0.61
C VAL A 89 -8.66 -2.17 -1.69
N GLY A 90 -7.41 -2.43 -2.11
CA GLY A 90 -7.09 -3.48 -3.08
C GLY A 90 -7.54 -4.86 -2.61
N ALA A 91 -7.28 -5.20 -1.34
CA ALA A 91 -7.73 -6.45 -0.74
C ALA A 91 -9.27 -6.58 -0.71
N MET A 92 -9.98 -5.49 -0.39
CA MET A 92 -11.45 -5.45 -0.45
C MET A 92 -11.99 -5.68 -1.86
N VAL A 93 -11.36 -5.07 -2.87
CA VAL A 93 -11.75 -5.24 -4.28
C VAL A 93 -11.52 -6.69 -4.73
N VAL A 94 -10.40 -7.31 -4.32
CA VAL A 94 -10.15 -8.74 -4.57
C VAL A 94 -11.24 -9.63 -3.93
N GLN A 95 -11.84 -9.21 -2.82
CA GLN A 95 -12.96 -9.90 -2.17
C GLN A 95 -14.35 -9.58 -2.77
N GLY A 96 -14.38 -8.84 -3.87
CA GLY A 96 -15.59 -8.59 -4.67
C GLY A 96 -16.29 -7.26 -4.41
N LEU A 97 -15.73 -6.34 -3.61
CA LEU A 97 -16.24 -4.98 -3.54
C LEU A 97 -15.90 -4.20 -4.82
N SER A 98 -16.77 -3.26 -5.19
CA SER A 98 -16.41 -2.23 -6.15
C SER A 98 -15.33 -1.31 -5.54
N MET A 99 -14.49 -0.69 -6.37
CA MET A 99 -13.53 0.31 -5.90
C MET A 99 -14.23 1.45 -5.14
N GLU A 100 -15.39 1.89 -5.62
CA GLU A 100 -16.17 2.95 -5.00
C GLU A 100 -16.66 2.57 -3.59
N ASP A 101 -17.21 1.36 -3.43
CA ASP A 101 -17.72 0.90 -2.14
C ASP A 101 -16.60 0.58 -1.16
N ALA A 102 -15.45 0.12 -1.65
CA ALA A 102 -14.26 -0.03 -0.83
C ALA A 102 -13.80 1.32 -0.30
N LEU A 103 -13.72 2.37 -1.14
CA LEU A 103 -13.29 3.71 -0.72
C LEU A 103 -14.22 4.34 0.32
N LYS A 104 -15.54 4.09 0.26
CA LYS A 104 -16.53 4.57 1.26
C LYS A 104 -16.27 4.07 2.69
N ARG A 105 -15.41 3.06 2.86
CA ARG A 105 -15.07 2.45 4.15
C ARG A 105 -13.83 3.07 4.80
N PHE A 106 -13.20 4.08 4.18
CA PHE A 106 -11.98 4.71 4.65
C PHE A 106 -12.19 6.18 5.00
N TRP A 107 -11.59 6.60 6.11
CA TRP A 107 -11.41 7.99 6.50
C TRP A 107 -9.91 8.22 6.70
N VAL A 108 -9.39 9.33 6.21
CA VAL A 108 -7.99 9.74 6.42
C VAL A 108 -8.01 11.05 7.20
N CYS A 109 -7.20 11.13 8.24
CA CYS A 109 -7.03 12.30 9.08
C CYS A 109 -5.53 12.65 9.15
N ASP A 110 -5.16 13.91 9.00
CA ASP A 110 -3.80 14.45 9.09
C ASP A 110 -3.78 15.73 9.94
N VAL A 111 -2.60 16.26 10.20
CA VAL A 111 -2.35 17.39 11.12
C VAL A 111 -3.09 18.69 10.78
N ASN A 112 -3.76 18.77 9.63
CA ASN A 112 -4.49 19.96 9.17
C ASN A 112 -6.01 19.71 8.97
N ASP A 113 -6.55 18.57 9.41
CA ASP A 113 -7.98 18.22 9.27
C ASP A 113 -8.88 18.75 10.40
#